data_AF-A0A2C2V0W2-F1
#
_entry.id   AF-A0A2C2V0W2-F1
#
_cell.length_a   1.000
_cell.length_b   1.000
_cell.length_c   1.000
_cell.angle_alpha   90.00
_cell.angle_beta   90.00
_cell.angle_gamma   90.00
#
_symmetry.space_group_name_H-M   'P 1'
#
loop_
_entity.id
_entity.type
_entity.pdbx_description
1 polymer ?
#
loop_
_entity_poly.entity_id
_entity_poly.type
_entity_poly.pdbx_seq_one_letter_code
_entity_poly.pdbx_strand_id
1 'polypeptide(L)' 'MPDFTGISSPYEVPIDPEIMIETNTMTLDQSVEKILAYLKEEKIL' A
#
# COMPACT_ATOMS: atom_id res chain seq x y z
N MET A 1 18.50 9.05 -17.41
CA MET A 1 17.69 7.83 -17.18
C MET A 1 16.32 8.10 -17.78
N PRO A 2 16.09 7.70 -19.04
CA PRO A 2 14.73 7.69 -19.56
C PRO A 2 13.95 6.65 -18.75
N ASP A 3 12.73 6.99 -18.35
CA ASP A 3 11.72 6.09 -17.75
C ASP A 3 11.85 5.72 -16.26
N PHE A 4 12.32 6.65 -15.41
CA PHE A 4 12.27 6.46 -13.96
C PHE A 4 10.92 6.96 -13.38
N THR A 5 10.08 6.05 -12.92
CA THR A 5 8.76 6.34 -12.33
C THR A 5 8.88 7.24 -11.10
N GLY A 6 8.08 8.31 -11.07
CA GLY A 6 8.13 9.37 -10.06
C GLY A 6 9.20 10.45 -10.31
N ILE A 7 10.03 10.31 -11.35
CA ILE A 7 11.00 11.34 -11.76
C ILE A 7 10.77 11.76 -13.21
N SER A 8 10.99 10.85 -14.18
CA SER A 8 10.82 11.11 -15.61
C SER A 8 9.58 10.45 -16.22
N SER A 9 8.96 9.50 -15.50
CA SER A 9 7.65 8.93 -15.82
C SER A 9 6.66 9.14 -14.67
N PRO A 10 5.37 9.35 -14.92
CA PRO A 10 4.37 9.48 -13.86
C PRO A 10 4.09 8.15 -13.16
N TYR A 11 3.60 8.21 -11.92
CA TYR A 11 2.98 7.09 -11.22
C TYR A 11 1.48 7.34 -11.15
N GLU A 12 0.68 6.36 -11.57
CA GLU A 12 -0.77 6.42 -11.45
C GLU A 12 -1.19 5.75 -10.15
N VAL A 13 -1.55 6.58 -9.16
CA VAL A 13 -2.03 6.11 -7.85
C VAL A 13 -3.35 5.34 -8.06
N PRO A 14 -3.56 4.18 -7.40
CA PRO A 14 -4.83 3.48 -7.47
C PRO A 14 -5.96 4.37 -6.91
N ILE A 15 -7.07 4.45 -7.65
CA ILE A 15 -8.23 5.28 -7.29
C ILE A 15 -9.01 4.67 -6.12
N ASP A 16 -9.15 3.35 -6.12
CA ASP A 16 -9.92 2.59 -5.12
C ASP A 16 -9.16 1.34 -4.68
N PRO A 17 -8.11 1.50 -3.85
CA PRO A 17 -7.38 0.36 -3.31
C PRO A 17 -8.19 -0.31 -2.20
N GLU A 18 -8.21 -1.64 -2.18
CA GLU A 18 -8.85 -2.43 -1.12
C GLU A 18 -8.23 -2.14 0.27
N ILE A 19 -6.93 -1.83 0.29
CA ILE A 19 -6.21 -1.43 1.49
C ILE A 19 -5.06 -0.46 1.14
N MET A 20 -4.93 0.62 1.91
CA MET A 20 -3.83 1.59 1.79
C MET A 20 -2.89 1.51 3.00
N ILE A 21 -1.58 1.41 2.76
CA ILE A 21 -0.53 1.40 3.79
C ILE A 21 0.39 2.62 3.61
N GLU A 22 0.43 3.50 4.62
CA GLU A 22 1.31 4.68 4.62
C GLU A 22 2.60 4.38 5.39
N THR A 23 3.60 3.85 4.68
CA THR A 23 4.86 3.37 5.28
C THR A 23 5.74 4.49 5.84
N ASN A 24 5.44 5.76 5.54
CA ASN A 24 6.10 6.92 6.13
C ASN A 24 5.55 7.27 7.52
N THR A 25 4.33 6.84 7.86
CA THR A 25 3.67 7.12 9.15
C THR A 25 3.52 5.88 10.02
N MET A 26 3.62 4.69 9.43
CA MET A 26 3.47 3.40 10.10
C MET A 26 4.80 2.67 10.27
N THR A 27 4.99 1.96 11.38
CA THR A 27 6.06 0.96 11.49
C THR A 27 5.73 -0.27 10.64
N LEU A 28 6.73 -1.14 10.45
CA LEU A 28 6.53 -2.42 9.77
C LEU A 28 5.46 -3.26 10.47
N ASP A 29 5.56 -3.42 11.79
CA ASP A 29 4.62 -4.22 12.57
C ASP A 29 3.19 -3.68 12.47
N GLN A 30 3.01 -2.35 12.56
CA GLN A 30 1.70 -1.72 12.37
C GLN A 30 1.12 -1.96 10.96
N SER A 31 1.98 -1.93 9.95
CA SER A 31 1.58 -2.18 8.56
C SER A 31 1.12 -3.62 8.37
N VAL A 32 1.85 -4.57 8.95
CA VAL A 32 1.51 -6.00 8.91
C VAL A 32 0.22 -6.28 9.69
N GLU A 33 0.07 -5.71 10.88
CA GLU A 33 -1.16 -5.83 11.68
C GLU A 33 -2.39 -5.33 10.92
N LYS A 34 -2.27 -4.19 10.23
CA LYS A 34 -3.36 -3.64 9.40
C LYS A 34 -3.76 -4.59 8.25
N ILE A 35 -2.77 -5.21 7.59
CA ILE A 35 -3.02 -6.20 6.54
C ILE A 35 -3.71 -7.45 7.11
N LEU A 36 -3.21 -7.99 8.22
CA LEU A 36 -3.79 -9.17 8.86
C LEU A 36 -5.22 -8.92 9.35
N ALA A 37 -5.51 -7.72 9.85
CA ALA A 37 -6.86 -7.34 10.27
C ALA A 37 -7.82 -7.35 9.07
N TYR A 38 -7.44 -6.72 7.95
CA TYR A 38 -8.23 -6.70 6.72
C TYR A 38 -8.52 -8.12 6.21
N LEU A 39 -7.51 -8.99 6.14
CA LEU A 39 -7.70 -10.37 5.66
C LEU A 39 -8.67 -11.19 6.53
N LYS A 40 -8.68 -10.97 7.85
CA LYS A 40 -9.63 -11.60 8.77
C LYS A 40 -11.05 -11.08 8.58
N GLU A 41 -11.21 -9.78 8.38
CA GLU A 41 -12.51 -9.14 8.14
C GLU A 41 -13.16 -9.67 6.86
N GLU A 42 -12.37 -9.79 5.79
CA GLU A 42 -12.78 -10.38 4.51
C GLU A 42 -12.93 -11.91 4.56
N LYS A 43 -12.60 -12.56 5.68
CA LYS A 43 -12.64 -14.02 5.89
C LYS A 43 -11.78 -14.80 4.87
N ILE A 44 -10.67 -14.20 4.47
CA ILE A 44 -9.67 -14.80 3.58
C ILE A 44 -8.56 -15.49 4.40
N LEU A 45 -8.49 -15.20 5.70
CA LEU A 45 -7.62 -15.81 6.70
C LEU A 45 -8.43 -16.55 7.76
#